data_AF-A0A7S0U4K0-F1
#
_entry.id   AF-A0A7S0U4K0-F1
#
_cell.length_a   1.000
_cell.length_b   1.000
_cell.length_c   1.000
_cell.angle_alpha   90.00
_cell.angle_beta   90.00
_cell.angle_gamma   90.00
#
_symmetry.space_group_name_H-M   'P 1'
#
loop_
_entity.id
_entity.type
_entity.pdbx_description
1 polymer ?
#
loop_
_entity_poly.entity_id
_entity_poly.type
_entity_poly.pdbx_seq_one_letter_code
_entity_poly.pdbx_strand_id
1 'polypeptide(L)'
;DAAWRNKMIDSLMLKSGDRVLDVGTGTAEVALAIASHLRSKGKGGEMGKSRVLGVDPSEGMISIGREKVVKAGLDKSVSLVIGDAEDLASSVPEGTKFD
;
A
#
# COMPACT_ATOMS: atom_id res chain seq x y z
N ASP A 1 -0.01 6.32 -17.53
CA ASP A 1 0.03 7.73 -17.10
C ASP A 1 0.39 7.81 -15.62
N ALA A 2 1.33 8.69 -15.23
CA ALA A 2 1.88 8.80 -13.88
C ALA A 2 1.62 10.17 -13.21
N ALA A 3 1.24 11.19 -13.97
CA ALA A 3 1.13 12.56 -13.44
C ALA A 3 -0.06 12.71 -12.47
N TRP A 4 -1.19 12.08 -12.78
CA TRP A 4 -2.37 12.08 -11.91
C TRP A 4 -2.10 11.43 -10.55
N ARG A 5 -1.28 10.36 -10.53
CA ARG A 5 -0.97 9.61 -9.31
C ARG A 5 -0.14 10.44 -8.34
N ASN A 6 0.84 11.18 -8.84
CA ASN A 6 1.64 12.09 -7.99
C ASN A 6 0.75 13.19 -7.40
N LYS A 7 -0.10 13.81 -8.23
CA LYS A 7 -1.05 14.83 -7.76
C LYS A 7 -2.03 14.28 -6.72
N MET A 8 -2.53 13.07 -6.93
CA MET A 8 -3.41 12.38 -5.98
C MET A 8 -2.69 12.19 -4.64
N ILE A 9 -1.48 11.63 -4.64
CA ILE A 9 -0.70 11.37 -3.42
C ILE A 9 -0.37 12.67 -2.68
N ASP A 10 0.05 13.72 -3.40
CA ASP A 10 0.35 15.02 -2.78
C ASP A 10 -0.91 15.62 -2.13
N SER A 11 -2.09 15.43 -2.74
CA SER A 11 -3.36 15.91 -2.19
C SER A 11 -3.80 15.20 -0.91
N LEU A 12 -3.30 13.99 -0.65
CA LEU A 12 -3.57 13.25 0.59
C LEU A 12 -2.86 13.86 1.80
N MET A 13 -1.86 14.75 1.59
CA MET A 13 -1.11 15.43 2.64
C MET A 13 -0.55 14.48 3.73
N LEU A 14 -0.11 13.29 3.30
CA LEU A 14 0.36 12.22 4.18
C LEU A 14 1.55 12.67 5.04
N LYS A 15 1.52 12.27 6.30
CA LYS A 15 2.56 12.55 7.30
C LYS A 15 3.38 11.30 7.60
N SER A 16 4.56 11.53 8.16
CA SER A 16 5.37 10.43 8.69
C SER A 16 4.58 9.71 9.78
N GLY A 17 4.46 8.38 9.65
CA GLY A 17 3.74 7.55 10.60
C GLY A 17 2.31 7.20 10.21
N ASP A 18 1.77 7.79 9.14
CA ASP A 18 0.44 7.43 8.65
C ASP A 18 0.39 5.98 8.15
N ARG A 19 -0.82 5.42 8.18
CA ARG A 19 -1.15 4.09 7.69
C ARG A 19 -2.27 4.21 6.67
N VAL A 20 -2.16 3.49 5.56
CA VAL A 20 -3.05 3.65 4.41
C VAL A 20 -3.61 2.30 3.98
N LEU A 21 -4.92 2.27 3.72
CA LEU A 21 -5.60 1.19 3.04
C LEU A 21 -5.87 1.60 1.59
N ASP A 22 -5.32 0.85 0.63
CA ASP A 22 -5.52 1.02 -0.80
C ASP A 22 -6.53 -0.03 -1.30
N VAL A 23 -7.75 0.41 -1.61
CA VAL A 23 -8.87 -0.46 -1.99
C VAL A 23 -8.94 -0.57 -3.51
N GLY A 24 -9.05 -1.80 -4.03
CA GLY A 24 -8.91 -2.05 -5.47
C GLY A 24 -7.47 -1.82 -5.93
N THR A 25 -6.50 -2.30 -5.12
CA THR A 25 -5.08 -1.98 -5.30
C THR A 25 -4.51 -2.53 -6.62
N GLY A 26 -5.19 -3.49 -7.26
CA GLY A 26 -4.76 -4.12 -8.50
C GLY A 26 -3.33 -4.62 -8.40
N THR A 27 -2.44 -4.12 -9.27
CA THR A 27 -1.01 -4.47 -9.25
C THR A 27 -0.13 -3.56 -8.40
N ALA A 28 -0.74 -2.83 -7.45
CA ALA A 28 -0.09 -2.05 -6.39
C ALA A 28 0.63 -0.75 -6.81
N GLU A 29 0.38 -0.19 -8.00
CA GLU A 29 1.01 1.08 -8.43
C GLU A 29 0.76 2.24 -7.46
N VAL A 30 -0.46 2.36 -6.93
CA VAL A 30 -0.85 3.42 -6.00
C VAL A 30 -0.25 3.13 -4.62
N ALA A 31 -0.42 1.92 -4.09
CA ALA A 31 0.21 1.49 -2.84
C ALA A 31 1.74 1.72 -2.80
N LEU A 32 2.47 1.38 -3.87
CA LEU A 32 3.91 1.60 -3.98
C LEU A 32 4.31 3.08 -3.98
N ALA A 33 3.53 3.90 -4.68
CA ALA A 33 3.78 5.32 -4.75
C ALA A 33 3.49 5.99 -3.40
N ILE A 34 2.44 5.57 -2.69
CA ILE A 34 2.16 6.01 -1.31
C ILE A 34 3.28 5.61 -0.37
N ALA A 35 3.72 4.35 -0.38
CA ALA A 35 4.81 3.88 0.47
C ALA A 35 6.12 4.63 0.21
N SER A 36 6.43 4.89 -1.06
CA SER A 36 7.60 5.69 -1.45
C SER A 36 7.50 7.13 -0.92
N HIS A 37 6.30 7.73 -1.00
CA HIS A 37 6.04 9.07 -0.46
C HIS A 37 6.21 9.09 1.07
N LEU A 38 5.61 8.15 1.80
CA LEU A 38 5.73 8.04 3.25
C LEU A 38 7.19 7.87 3.71
N ARG A 39 7.98 7.05 3.00
CA ARG A 39 9.42 6.89 3.25
C ARG A 39 10.17 8.21 3.13
N SER A 40 9.84 9.04 2.13
CA SER A 40 10.49 10.34 1.93
C SER A 40 10.21 11.35 3.05
N LYS A 41 9.15 11.15 3.84
CA LYS A 41 8.77 12.02 4.97
C LYS A 41 9.41 11.58 6.30
N GLY A 42 10.00 10.38 6.38
CA GLY A 42 10.64 9.85 7.58
C GLY A 42 12.01 10.49 7.85
N LYS A 43 12.32 10.77 9.13
CA LYS A 43 13.67 11.23 9.52
C LYS A 43 14.68 10.10 9.29
N GLY A 44 15.77 10.37 8.58
CA GLY A 44 16.81 9.38 8.29
C GLY A 44 16.42 8.32 7.25
N GLY A 45 15.28 8.48 6.56
CA GLY A 45 14.81 7.51 5.55
C GLY A 45 14.26 6.21 6.13
N GLU A 46 14.19 6.09 7.46
CA GLU A 46 13.56 4.94 8.11
C GLU A 46 12.04 5.01 7.96
N MET A 47 11.48 3.94 7.40
CA MET A 47 10.04 3.72 7.36
C MET A 47 9.71 2.63 8.36
N GLY A 48 8.74 2.88 9.24
CA GLY A 48 8.20 1.82 10.08
C GLY A 48 7.62 0.69 9.22
N LYS A 49 7.47 -0.48 9.82
CA LYS A 49 6.87 -1.63 9.15
C LYS A 49 5.39 -1.36 8.81
N SER A 50 4.91 -2.09 7.80
CA SER A 50 3.52 -2.18 7.30
C SER A 50 2.77 -0.85 7.36
N ARG A 51 3.07 0.05 6.42
CA ARG A 51 2.44 1.36 6.31
C ARG A 51 1.29 1.39 5.32
N VAL A 52 1.30 0.47 4.35
CA VAL A 52 0.28 0.39 3.31
C VAL A 52 -0.25 -1.03 3.23
N LEU A 53 -1.56 -1.17 3.34
CA LEU A 53 -2.27 -2.41 3.08
C LEU A 53 -3.06 -2.24 1.78
N GLY A 54 -2.81 -3.08 0.78
CA GLY A 54 -3.58 -3.12 -0.45
C GLY A 54 -4.53 -4.31 -0.47
N VAL A 55 -5.78 -4.09 -0.87
CA VAL A 55 -6.80 -5.14 -1.01
C VAL A 55 -7.37 -5.15 -2.42
N ASP A 56 -7.50 -6.34 -3.01
CA ASP A 56 -8.12 -6.56 -4.32
C ASP A 56 -8.67 -7.99 -4.41
N PRO A 57 -9.84 -8.23 -5.04
CA PRO A 57 -10.39 -9.58 -5.18
C PRO A 57 -9.62 -10.43 -6.22
N SER A 58 -8.81 -9.82 -7.08
CA SER A 58 -8.09 -10.53 -8.14
C SER A 58 -6.75 -11.10 -7.66
N GLU A 59 -6.70 -12.42 -7.46
CA GLU A 59 -5.46 -13.13 -7.12
C GLU A 59 -4.33 -12.89 -8.13
N GLY A 60 -4.65 -12.88 -9.42
CA GLY A 60 -3.66 -12.62 -10.48
C GLY A 60 -3.02 -11.23 -10.38
N MET A 61 -3.82 -10.21 -10.07
CA MET A 61 -3.31 -8.85 -9.88
C MET A 61 -2.46 -8.73 -8.61
N ILE A 62 -2.91 -9.33 -7.51
CA ILE A 62 -2.17 -9.36 -6.25
C ILE A 62 -0.83 -10.07 -6.39
N SER A 63 -0.76 -11.17 -7.15
CA SER A 63 0.50 -11.88 -7.42
C SER A 63 1.52 -10.96 -8.11
N ILE A 64 1.10 -10.24 -9.16
CA ILE A 64 1.94 -9.26 -9.85
C ILE A 64 2.34 -8.13 -8.90
N GLY A 65 1.41 -7.64 -8.09
CA GLY A 65 1.66 -6.60 -7.10
C GLY A 65 2.72 -7.00 -6.08
N ARG A 66 2.67 -8.23 -5.56
CA ARG A 66 3.64 -8.76 -4.60
C ARG A 66 5.05 -8.80 -5.19
N GLU A 67 5.18 -9.24 -6.44
CA GLU A 67 6.48 -9.19 -7.13
C GLU A 67 7.01 -7.75 -7.26
N LYS A 68 6.15 -6.79 -7.62
CA LYS A 68 6.54 -5.37 -7.73
C LYS A 68 6.97 -4.78 -6.39
N VAL A 69 6.27 -5.14 -5.31
CA VAL A 69 6.62 -4.75 -3.93
C VAL A 69 8.00 -5.24 -3.53
N VAL A 70 8.30 -6.52 -3.76
CA VAL A 70 9.63 -7.08 -3.48
C VAL A 70 10.70 -6.42 -4.35
N LYS A 71 10.45 -6.26 -5.66
CA LYS A 71 11.37 -5.60 -6.60
C LYS A 71 11.67 -4.14 -6.19
N ALA A 72 10.72 -3.46 -5.55
CA ALA A 72 10.88 -2.09 -5.05
C ALA A 72 11.55 -2.01 -3.65
N GLY A 73 11.83 -3.14 -3.00
CA GLY A 73 12.38 -3.20 -1.65
C GLY A 73 11.43 -2.63 -0.59
N LEU A 74 10.12 -2.78 -0.81
CA LEU A 74 9.05 -2.21 0.02
C LEU A 74 8.21 -3.29 0.73
N ASP A 75 8.64 -4.55 0.68
CA ASP A 75 7.98 -5.74 1.25
C ASP A 75 7.76 -5.66 2.77
N LYS A 76 8.59 -4.90 3.48
CA LYS A 76 8.39 -4.63 4.92
C LYS A 76 7.35 -3.56 5.22
N SER A 77 6.93 -2.80 4.23
CA SER A 77 6.07 -1.62 4.40
C SER A 77 4.78 -1.69 3.61
N VAL A 78 4.69 -2.56 2.59
CA VAL A 78 3.50 -2.77 1.78
C VAL A 78 3.08 -4.23 1.90
N SER A 79 1.85 -4.45 2.36
CA SER A 79 1.23 -5.77 2.44
C SER A 79 0.05 -5.83 1.48
N LEU A 80 -0.09 -6.92 0.73
CA LEU A 80 -1.16 -7.08 -0.26
C LEU A 80 -1.99 -8.34 0.05
N VAL A 81 -3.28 -8.15 0.22
CA VAL A 81 -4.25 -9.21 0.58
C VAL A 81 -5.29 -9.37 -0.51
N ILE A 82 -5.73 -10.61 -0.71
CA ILE A 82 -6.88 -10.91 -1.56
C ILE A 82 -8.12 -10.67 -0.71
N GLY A 83 -9.06 -9.88 -1.20
CA GLY A 83 -10.23 -9.51 -0.41
C GLY A 83 -11.29 -8.73 -1.18
N ASP A 84 -12.51 -8.81 -0.68
CA ASP A 84 -13.64 -8.03 -1.14
C ASP A 84 -13.67 -6.66 -0.42
N ALA A 85 -13.72 -5.60 -1.21
CA ALA A 85 -13.84 -4.24 -0.72
C ALA A 85 -15.21 -3.93 -0.11
N GLU A 86 -16.26 -4.67 -0.52
CA GLU A 86 -17.61 -4.52 0.00
C GLU A 86 -17.80 -5.26 1.33
N ASP A 87 -16.94 -6.25 1.63
CA ASP A 87 -16.89 -6.97 2.90
C ASP A 87 -15.46 -6.96 3.49
N LEU A 88 -15.00 -5.77 3.87
CA LEU A 88 -13.68 -5.60 4.49
C LEU A 88 -13.54 -6.32 5.84
N ALA A 89 -14.63 -6.52 6.58
CA ALA A 89 -14.57 -7.18 7.89
C ALA A 89 -14.14 -8.65 7.76
N SER A 90 -14.69 -9.36 6.77
CA SER A 90 -14.27 -10.73 6.46
C SER A 90 -12.94 -10.78 5.70
N SER A 91 -12.70 -9.80 4.83
CA SER A 91 -11.56 -9.78 3.90
C SER A 91 -10.26 -9.27 4.51
N VAL A 92 -10.35 -8.44 5.55
CA VAL A 92 -9.23 -7.92 6.32
C VAL A 92 -9.50 -8.24 7.81
N PRO A 93 -9.25 -9.48 8.25
CA PRO A 93 -9.56 -9.92 9.61
C PRO A 93 -8.97 -8.97 10.67
N GLU A 94 -9.65 -8.86 11.81
CA GLU A 94 -9.11 -8.18 12.98
C GLU A 94 -7.72 -8.74 13.32
N GLY A 95 -6.72 -7.85 13.42
CA GLY A 95 -5.35 -8.25 13.62
C GLY A 95 -4.56 -8.55 12.35
N THR A 96 -5.12 -8.33 11.15
CA THR A 96 -4.34 -8.07 9.93
C THR A 96 -3.58 -6.78 10.18
N LYS A 97 -2.40 -6.93 10.78
CA LYS A 97 -1.70 -5.83 11.38
C LYS A 97 -0.98 -5.05 10.29
N PHE A 98 -1.05 -3.74 10.47
CA PHE A 98 0.04 -2.87 10.10
C PHE A 98 1.18 -3.14 11.12
N ASP A 99 1.85 -4.30 11.01
CA ASP A 99 3.00 -4.69 11.85
C ASP A 99 4.16 -3.73 11.70
#